data_AF-A0A6J8A3L7-F1
#
_entry.id   AF-A0A6J8A3L7-F1
#
_cell.length_a   1.000
_cell.length_b   1.000
_cell.length_c   1.000
_cell.angle_alpha   90.00
_cell.angle_beta   90.00
_cell.angle_gamma   90.00
#
_symmetry.space_group_name_H-M   'P 1'
#
loop_
_entity.id
_entity.type
_entity.pdbx_description
1 polymer ?
#
loop_
_entity_poly.entity_id
_entity_poly.type
_entity_poly.pdbx_seq_one_letter_code
_entity_poly.pdbx_strand_id
1 'polypeptide(L)'
;MHEFTDGCSDQYKSRHCIGDINYGCFDLGYDKIVRNFFENFTCSWTSRCSRWFYQKKQADLSIIRGQRVIQSARDLYVFASENLCKTAEDSKCSRRIFRYIDTINRNRDRYFKPVKENRKIHQVYSSRSATVEIRKLSCYTFENCLNTDYNDCLNVDQIGNFSILKMIKENADQESEDEEIAYEIEQLYELVSTGTIFAVKADDVNRPYYLVKANKQMTVLRKESTDKWGITYLPGTKVIHEYYFGMVNDNPLEQKLIKRISAIHL
;
A
#
# COMPACT_ATOMS: atom_id res chain seq x y z
N MET A 1 15.19 3.02 20.47
CA MET A 1 15.01 4.18 19.58
C MET A 1 13.56 4.61 19.65
N HIS A 2 13.31 5.88 19.87
CA HIS A 2 11.97 6.46 19.88
C HIS A 2 11.81 7.34 18.66
N GLU A 3 10.72 7.13 17.93
CA GLU A 3 10.39 7.89 16.73
C GLU A 3 9.00 8.45 16.90
N PHE A 4 8.89 9.75 16.68
CA PHE A 4 7.62 10.45 16.58
C PHE A 4 7.48 10.93 15.15
N THR A 5 6.46 10.44 14.46
CA THR A 5 6.23 10.72 13.04
C THR A 5 4.91 11.45 12.86
N ASP A 6 4.96 12.60 12.21
CA ASP A 6 3.81 13.33 11.70
C ASP A 6 3.30 12.61 10.44
N GLY A 7 2.21 11.88 10.57
CA GLY A 7 1.68 10.99 9.54
C GLY A 7 1.01 9.72 10.08
N CYS A 8 0.28 9.05 9.19
CA CYS A 8 -0.36 7.76 9.45
C CYS A 8 0.67 6.61 9.43
N SER A 9 0.34 5.49 10.06
CA SER A 9 1.04 4.20 9.91
C SER A 9 1.01 3.67 8.46
N ASP A 10 0.08 4.17 7.65
CA ASP A 10 -0.10 3.88 6.24
C ASP A 10 0.46 5.04 5.41
N GLN A 11 1.74 4.96 5.02
CA GLN A 11 2.29 5.90 4.05
C GLN A 11 1.89 5.40 2.66
N TYR A 12 1.18 6.23 1.88
CA TYR A 12 0.60 6.00 0.53
C TYR A 12 1.49 5.26 -0.51
N LYS A 13 2.76 5.00 -0.21
CA LYS A 13 3.75 4.40 -1.12
C LYS A 13 4.52 3.20 -0.56
N SER A 14 4.17 2.65 0.60
CA SER A 14 4.86 1.45 1.10
C SER A 14 3.91 0.43 1.71
N ARG A 15 3.80 -0.73 1.04
CA ARG A 15 2.96 -1.88 1.42
C ARG A 15 3.50 -2.62 2.67
N HIS A 16 4.78 -2.47 3.01
CA HIS A 16 5.46 -3.28 4.04
C HIS A 16 5.90 -2.48 5.28
N CYS A 17 5.40 -1.25 5.47
CA CYS A 17 5.83 -0.31 6.52
C CYS A 17 6.00 -0.92 7.93
N ILE A 18 5.00 -1.66 8.41
CA ILE A 18 5.04 -2.24 9.77
C ILE A 18 6.00 -3.44 9.83
N GLY A 19 6.09 -4.21 8.74
CA GLY A 19 7.08 -5.27 8.60
C GLY A 19 8.51 -4.73 8.68
N ASP A 20 8.80 -3.63 7.98
CA ASP A 20 10.12 -2.99 8.03
C ASP A 20 10.47 -2.47 9.43
N ILE A 21 9.50 -1.96 10.19
CA ILE A 21 9.70 -1.54 11.59
C ILE A 21 10.10 -2.72 12.48
N ASN A 22 9.54 -3.92 12.23
CA ASN A 22 9.93 -5.14 12.95
C ASN A 22 11.44 -5.41 12.79
N TYR A 23 11.92 -5.32 11.54
CA TYR A 23 13.33 -5.58 11.22
C TYR A 23 14.26 -4.41 11.51
N GLY A 24 13.72 -3.21 11.76
CA GLY A 24 14.50 -2.02 12.08
C GLY A 24 15.44 -2.23 13.27
N CYS A 25 15.04 -3.02 14.27
CA CYS A 25 15.89 -3.36 15.42
C CYS A 25 17.16 -4.09 14.97
N PHE A 26 17.03 -5.06 14.05
CA PHE A 26 18.15 -5.82 13.49
C PHE A 26 18.99 -4.98 12.54
N ASP A 27 18.35 -4.21 11.66
CA ASP A 27 19.03 -3.44 10.61
C ASP A 27 19.80 -2.23 11.15
N LEU A 28 19.24 -1.56 12.17
CA LEU A 28 19.81 -0.34 12.74
C LEU A 28 20.59 -0.59 14.04
N GLY A 29 20.57 -1.84 14.54
CA GLY A 29 21.27 -2.26 15.75
C GLY A 29 20.65 -1.76 17.06
N TYR A 30 19.34 -1.48 17.07
CA TYR A 30 18.63 -1.08 18.29
C TYR A 30 18.01 -2.29 19.00
N ASP A 31 17.95 -2.24 20.33
CA ASP A 31 17.30 -3.32 21.11
C ASP A 31 15.78 -3.23 21.04
N LYS A 32 15.26 -1.99 20.97
CA LYS A 32 13.83 -1.67 20.91
C LYS A 32 13.61 -0.49 19.98
N ILE A 33 12.54 -0.54 19.19
CA ILE A 33 12.06 0.59 18.38
C ILE A 33 10.61 0.87 18.75
N VAL A 34 10.31 2.12 19.08
CA VAL A 34 8.96 2.59 19.33
C VAL A 34 8.66 3.72 18.38
N ARG A 35 7.63 3.56 17.56
CA ARG A 35 7.18 4.57 16.62
C ARG A 35 5.75 5.00 16.96
N ASN A 36 5.57 6.30 17.16
CA ASN A 36 4.27 6.92 17.39
C ASN A 36 3.87 7.72 16.16
N PHE A 37 2.68 7.43 15.65
CA PHE A 37 2.03 8.10 14.53
C PHE A 37 1.01 9.10 15.06
N PHE A 38 1.07 10.32 14.52
CA PHE A 38 0.12 11.38 14.85
C PHE A 38 -0.43 11.94 13.54
N GLU A 39 -1.74 11.79 13.33
CA GLU A 39 -2.42 12.17 12.07
C GLU A 39 -2.90 13.62 12.01
N ASN A 40 -2.57 14.44 13.01
CA ASN A 40 -2.96 15.83 13.01
C ASN A 40 -1.75 16.65 12.63
N PHE A 41 -1.49 16.76 11.34
CA PHE A 41 -1.33 18.02 10.61
C PHE A 41 -1.02 17.61 9.17
N THR A 42 -1.84 18.05 8.22
CA THR A 42 -1.33 18.37 6.88
C THR A 42 -0.31 19.49 7.07
N CYS A 43 0.88 19.17 7.60
CA CYS A 43 2.01 20.06 7.55
C CYS A 43 2.21 20.34 6.08
N SER A 44 1.78 21.53 5.66
CA SER A 44 2.09 22.07 4.36
C SER A 44 3.57 21.81 4.13
N TRP A 45 3.87 21.37 2.90
CA TRP A 45 5.17 20.86 2.43
C TRP A 45 6.42 21.64 2.88
N THR A 46 6.22 22.83 3.42
CA THR A 46 7.20 23.82 3.83
C THR A 46 7.76 23.70 5.24
N SER A 47 7.08 23.13 6.26
CA SER A 47 7.51 23.42 7.65
C SER A 47 8.06 22.27 8.51
N ARG A 48 7.69 20.99 8.36
CA ARG A 48 8.21 19.93 9.26
C ARG A 48 8.48 18.55 8.67
N CYS A 49 7.84 18.18 7.56
CA CYS A 49 7.94 16.80 7.02
C CYS A 49 9.11 16.53 6.07
N SER A 50 10.10 17.42 5.99
CA SER A 50 10.99 17.44 4.82
C SER A 50 12.48 17.40 5.20
N ARG A 51 12.85 16.61 6.23
CA ARG A 51 14.26 16.40 6.60
C ARG A 51 15.07 15.80 5.43
N TRP A 52 14.47 14.88 4.69
CA TRP A 52 15.04 14.35 3.44
C TRP A 52 15.04 15.38 2.30
N PHE A 53 13.97 16.17 2.15
CA PHE A 53 13.88 17.22 1.15
C PHE A 53 14.93 18.32 1.37
N TYR A 54 15.17 18.74 2.61
CA TYR A 54 16.20 19.72 2.96
C TYR A 54 17.59 19.18 2.61
N GLN A 55 17.89 17.93 2.98
CA GLN A 55 19.16 17.29 2.62
C GLN A 55 19.34 17.25 1.10
N LYS A 56 18.30 16.80 0.38
CA LYS A 56 18.30 16.74 -1.09
C LYS A 56 18.50 18.12 -1.71
N LYS A 57 17.72 19.11 -1.28
CA LYS A 57 17.82 20.49 -1.78
C LYS A 57 19.21 21.10 -1.54
N GLN A 58 19.83 20.86 -0.37
CA GLN A 58 21.18 21.36 -0.08
C GLN A 58 22.25 20.66 -0.93
N ALA A 59 22.11 19.35 -1.15
CA ALA A 59 22.99 18.60 -2.05
C ALA A 59 22.83 19.07 -3.51
N ASP A 60 21.59 19.25 -3.98
CA ASP A 60 21.31 19.73 -5.33
C ASP A 60 21.89 21.14 -5.54
N LEU A 61 21.70 22.06 -4.57
CA LEU A 61 22.26 23.41 -4.64
C LEU A 61 23.79 23.41 -4.65
N SER A 62 24.46 22.53 -3.91
CA SER A 62 25.93 22.47 -3.90
C SER A 62 26.50 21.93 -5.21
N ILE A 63 25.79 21.01 -5.87
CA ILE A 63 26.12 20.54 -7.22
C ILE A 63 25.88 21.63 -8.26
N ILE A 64 24.71 22.27 -8.26
CA ILE A 64 24.34 23.32 -9.23
C ILE A 64 25.32 24.51 -9.15
N ARG A 65 25.79 24.84 -7.94
CA ARG A 65 26.79 25.90 -7.72
C ARG A 65 28.22 25.49 -8.05
N GLY A 66 28.46 24.23 -8.46
CA GLY A 66 29.78 23.70 -8.75
C GLY A 66 30.69 23.58 -7.52
N GLN A 67 30.14 23.60 -6.31
CA GLN A 67 30.92 23.56 -5.06
C GLN A 67 31.37 22.14 -4.69
N ARG A 68 30.58 21.13 -5.08
CA ARG A 68 30.85 19.72 -4.80
C ARG A 68 30.41 18.85 -5.97
N VAL A 69 31.09 17.73 -6.14
CA VAL A 69 30.69 16.63 -7.03
C VAL A 69 30.21 15.49 -6.13
N ILE A 70 28.94 15.09 -6.27
CA ILE A 70 28.33 13.99 -5.52
C ILE A 70 27.90 12.93 -6.53
N GLN A 71 28.62 11.81 -6.60
CA GLN A 71 28.34 10.74 -7.56
C GLN A 71 28.00 9.40 -6.89
N SER A 72 28.43 9.22 -5.64
CA SER A 72 28.16 8.01 -4.86
C SER A 72 27.38 8.31 -3.56
N ALA A 73 26.79 7.27 -2.98
CA ALA A 73 26.16 7.35 -1.66
C ALA A 73 27.16 7.74 -0.56
N ARG A 74 28.44 7.38 -0.75
CA ARG A 74 29.53 7.76 0.16
C ARG A 74 29.81 9.27 0.07
N ASP A 75 29.83 9.84 -1.12
CA ASP A 75 30.03 11.28 -1.32
C ASP A 75 28.89 12.09 -0.69
N LEU A 76 27.66 11.60 -0.84
CA LEU A 76 26.49 12.22 -0.21
C LEU A 76 26.57 12.16 1.32
N TYR A 77 27.05 11.04 1.87
CA TYR A 77 27.29 10.90 3.31
C TYR A 77 28.35 11.88 3.80
N VAL A 78 29.50 11.97 3.12
CA VAL A 78 30.58 12.91 3.46
C VAL A 78 30.04 14.34 3.44
N PHE A 79 29.38 14.76 2.36
CA PHE A 79 28.76 16.08 2.24
C PHE A 79 27.80 16.38 3.40
N ALA A 80 26.91 15.43 3.72
CA ALA A 80 25.94 15.60 4.79
C ALA A 80 26.61 15.67 6.17
N SER A 81 27.64 14.86 6.40
CA SER A 81 28.38 14.83 7.66
C SER A 81 29.13 16.14 7.93
N GLU A 82 29.69 16.75 6.90
CA GLU A 82 30.45 18.00 7.00
C GLU A 82 29.54 19.21 7.16
N ASN A 83 28.45 19.28 6.41
CA ASN A 83 27.67 20.51 6.25
C ASN A 83 26.33 20.50 7.00
N LEU A 84 25.75 19.32 7.25
CA LEU A 84 24.37 19.19 7.72
C LEU A 84 24.27 18.63 9.14
N CYS A 85 25.37 18.23 9.78
CA CYS A 85 25.34 17.72 11.16
C CYS A 85 24.90 18.77 12.18
N LYS A 86 25.33 20.03 11.98
CA LYS A 86 24.96 21.16 12.83
C LYS A 86 23.59 21.69 12.42
N THR A 87 22.76 22.00 13.40
CA THR A 87 21.49 22.69 13.20
C THR A 87 21.68 24.17 13.55
N ALA A 88 20.75 25.02 13.10
CA ALA A 88 20.78 26.42 13.48
C ALA A 88 20.63 26.57 15.00
N GLU A 89 21.26 27.60 15.59
CA GLU A 89 21.32 27.82 17.04
C GLU A 89 19.91 27.91 17.67
N ASP A 90 18.91 28.38 16.94
CA ASP A 90 17.52 28.50 17.40
C ASP A 90 16.65 27.23 17.18
N SER A 91 17.24 26.13 16.74
CA SER A 91 16.47 24.94 16.42
C SER A 91 16.24 24.04 17.64
N LYS A 92 15.00 23.54 17.82
CA LYS A 92 14.65 22.54 18.84
C LYS A 92 15.37 21.19 18.65
N CYS A 93 15.98 20.96 17.48
CA CYS A 93 16.72 19.74 17.18
C CYS A 93 18.21 20.00 17.39
N SER A 94 18.83 19.35 18.38
CA SER A 94 20.21 19.59 18.79
C SER A 94 21.28 18.97 17.88
N ARG A 95 20.95 17.90 17.13
CA ARG A 95 21.94 17.20 16.30
C ARG A 95 21.31 16.42 15.14
N ARG A 96 21.97 16.44 13.98
CA ARG A 96 21.73 15.50 12.88
C ARG A 96 22.88 14.49 12.82
N ILE A 97 22.52 13.21 12.76
CA ILE A 97 23.47 12.10 12.66
C ILE A 97 23.19 11.40 11.35
N PHE A 98 24.20 11.27 10.50
CA PHE A 98 24.15 10.47 9.29
C PHE A 98 24.87 9.16 9.54
N ARG A 99 24.33 8.06 9.02
CA ARG A 99 24.98 6.75 9.04
C ARG A 99 25.14 6.28 7.60
N TYR A 100 26.36 5.89 7.24
CA TYR A 100 26.64 5.25 5.96
C TYR A 100 26.54 3.73 6.13
N ILE A 101 25.87 3.08 5.19
CA ILE A 101 25.76 1.63 5.13
C ILE A 101 26.42 1.21 3.82
N ASP A 102 27.56 0.55 3.91
CA ASP A 102 28.42 0.20 2.76
C ASP A 102 27.77 -0.89 1.89
N THR A 103 27.21 -1.91 2.54
CA THR A 103 26.55 -3.03 1.86
C THR A 103 25.13 -3.21 2.39
N ILE A 104 24.16 -3.21 1.47
CA ILE A 104 22.76 -3.53 1.77
C ILE A 104 22.44 -4.82 1.05
N ASN A 105 22.02 -5.85 1.79
CA ASN A 105 21.43 -7.03 1.17
C ASN A 105 20.16 -6.59 0.42
N ARG A 106 20.14 -6.68 -0.92
CA ARG A 106 18.97 -6.33 -1.74
C ARG A 106 18.00 -7.50 -1.91
N ASN A 107 18.48 -8.73 -1.75
CA ASN A 107 17.70 -9.96 -1.87
C ASN A 107 17.21 -10.40 -0.48
N ARG A 108 16.55 -9.48 0.23
CA ARG A 108 15.99 -9.77 1.55
C ARG A 108 14.59 -10.34 1.36
N ASP A 109 14.35 -11.55 1.87
CA ASP A 109 13.03 -12.16 1.95
C ASP A 109 12.19 -11.48 3.05
N ARG A 110 11.67 -10.28 2.73
CA ARG A 110 10.96 -9.39 3.65
C ARG A 110 9.71 -8.78 3.01
N TYR A 111 9.01 -9.57 2.21
CA TYR A 111 7.70 -9.21 1.72
C TYR A 111 6.65 -9.64 2.75
N PHE A 112 5.80 -8.70 3.14
CA PHE A 112 4.76 -8.93 4.14
C PHE A 112 3.42 -8.51 3.59
N LYS A 113 2.40 -9.33 3.84
CA LYS A 113 1.03 -8.94 3.51
C LYS A 113 0.66 -7.63 4.23
N PRO A 114 -0.11 -6.75 3.59
CA PRO A 114 -0.53 -5.50 4.21
C PRO A 114 -1.36 -5.76 5.46
N VAL A 115 -1.09 -4.99 6.52
CA VAL A 115 -1.80 -5.10 7.79
C VAL A 115 -3.19 -4.47 7.62
N LYS A 116 -4.25 -5.26 7.82
CA LYS A 116 -5.64 -4.76 7.77
C LYS A 116 -5.89 -3.72 8.85
N GLU A 117 -6.69 -2.71 8.53
CA GLU A 117 -7.01 -1.57 9.41
C GLU A 117 -5.80 -0.82 9.98
N ASN A 118 -4.66 -0.83 9.27
CA ASN A 118 -3.43 -0.17 9.72
C ASN A 118 -3.63 1.30 10.10
N ARG A 119 -4.50 2.04 9.42
CA ARG A 119 -4.80 3.46 9.70
C ARG A 119 -5.22 3.75 11.14
N LYS A 120 -5.80 2.77 11.84
CA LYS A 120 -6.19 2.91 13.26
C LYS A 120 -5.03 2.67 14.22
N ILE A 121 -3.83 2.34 13.73
CA ILE A 121 -2.65 2.04 14.53
C ILE A 121 -1.84 3.32 14.70
N HIS A 122 -1.82 3.84 15.92
CA HIS A 122 -1.08 5.06 16.24
C HIS A 122 0.24 4.79 16.98
N GLN A 123 0.46 3.58 17.49
CA GLN A 123 1.71 3.21 18.14
C GLN A 123 2.15 1.82 17.70
N VAL A 124 3.42 1.70 17.34
CA VAL A 124 4.07 0.43 17.01
C VAL A 124 5.29 0.26 17.90
N TYR A 125 5.38 -0.89 18.53
CA TYR A 125 6.48 -1.32 19.36
C TYR A 125 7.10 -2.57 18.74
N SER A 126 8.39 -2.50 18.47
CA SER A 126 9.17 -3.58 17.88
C SER A 126 10.33 -3.95 18.81
N SER A 127 10.47 -5.25 19.05
CA SER A 127 11.54 -5.88 19.80
C SER A 127 12.23 -6.91 18.91
N ARG A 128 13.43 -7.35 19.26
CA ARG A 128 14.16 -8.41 18.54
C ARG A 128 13.44 -9.77 18.51
N SER A 129 12.32 -9.93 19.21
CA SER A 129 11.53 -11.16 19.28
C SER A 129 10.68 -11.47 18.03
N ALA A 130 10.86 -10.74 16.92
CA ALA A 130 10.10 -10.88 15.67
C ALA A 130 8.58 -10.63 15.79
N THR A 131 8.11 -10.26 16.98
CA THR A 131 6.74 -9.88 17.28
C THR A 131 6.63 -8.37 17.33
N VAL A 132 5.62 -7.84 16.64
CA VAL A 132 5.30 -6.42 16.70
C VAL A 132 4.10 -6.26 17.63
N GLU A 133 4.22 -5.34 18.59
CA GLU A 133 3.10 -4.94 19.44
C GLU A 133 2.55 -3.62 18.91
N ILE A 134 1.22 -3.52 18.83
CA ILE A 134 0.54 -2.34 18.30
C ILE A 134 -0.44 -1.78 19.32
N ARG A 135 -0.71 -0.48 19.18
CA ARG A 135 -1.75 0.19 19.94
C ARG A 135 -2.55 1.13 19.05
N LYS A 136 -3.87 1.19 19.31
CA LYS A 136 -4.78 2.03 18.54
C LYS A 136 -4.57 3.51 18.79
N LEU A 137 -4.23 3.90 20.00
CA LEU A 137 -3.92 5.28 20.34
C LEU A 137 -2.49 5.33 20.89
N SER A 138 -1.75 6.38 20.54
CA SER A 138 -0.43 6.64 21.11
C SER A 138 -0.56 7.63 22.26
N CYS A 139 0.29 7.44 23.25
CA CYS A 139 0.59 8.50 24.20
C CYS A 139 2.08 8.81 24.15
N TYR A 140 2.37 10.10 24.08
CA TYR A 140 3.73 10.59 24.06
C TYR A 140 3.90 11.69 25.09
N THR A 141 4.38 11.31 26.28
CA THR A 141 4.83 12.25 27.32
C THR A 141 6.35 12.24 27.39
N PHE A 142 6.95 13.43 27.44
CA PHE A 142 8.41 13.59 27.38
C PHE A 142 9.12 12.83 28.50
N GLU A 143 8.62 12.90 29.73
CA GLU A 143 9.26 12.32 30.92
C GLU A 143 9.19 10.78 30.93
N ASN A 144 8.01 10.20 30.73
CA ASN A 144 7.84 8.74 30.82
C ASN A 144 8.41 8.02 29.60
N CYS A 145 8.36 8.64 28.41
CA CYS A 145 8.96 8.07 27.22
C CYS A 145 10.50 8.01 27.32
N LEU A 146 11.16 8.98 27.96
CA LEU A 146 12.62 8.93 28.16
C LEU A 146 13.04 7.78 29.07
N ASN A 147 12.21 7.44 30.06
CA ASN A 147 12.44 6.34 30.99
C ASN A 147 11.98 4.98 30.44
N THR A 148 11.49 4.93 29.19
CA THR A 148 10.94 3.72 28.55
C THR A 148 9.67 3.16 29.20
N ASP A 149 8.98 3.97 29.99
CA ASP A 149 7.73 3.63 30.68
C ASP A 149 6.51 4.01 29.83
N TYR A 150 6.16 3.18 28.84
CA TYR A 150 5.05 3.44 27.91
C TYR A 150 3.66 3.01 28.42
N ASN A 151 3.63 2.39 29.60
CA ASN A 151 2.40 1.96 30.26
C ASN A 151 1.89 3.01 31.25
N ASP A 152 2.78 3.85 31.76
CA ASP A 152 2.41 4.94 32.65
C ASP A 152 2.21 6.21 31.83
N CYS A 153 0.95 6.55 31.54
CA CYS A 153 0.60 7.77 30.84
C CYS A 153 -0.65 8.39 31.45
N LEU A 154 -0.75 9.72 31.42
CA LEU A 154 -1.89 10.48 31.95
C LEU A 154 -3.29 10.00 31.50
N ASN A 155 -3.40 9.32 30.35
CA ASN A 155 -4.66 8.84 29.78
C ASN A 155 -4.69 7.32 29.53
N VAL A 156 -4.06 6.48 30.39
CA VAL A 156 -3.97 5.01 30.19
C VAL A 156 -5.31 4.39 29.76
N ASP A 157 -6.40 4.81 30.41
CA ASP A 157 -7.75 4.29 30.18
C ASP A 157 -8.25 4.50 28.74
N GLN A 158 -7.78 5.56 28.07
CA GLN A 158 -8.19 5.90 26.69
C GLN A 158 -7.27 5.24 25.65
N ILE A 159 -6.03 4.96 26.02
CA ILE A 159 -4.97 4.51 25.11
C ILE A 159 -5.12 3.02 24.74
N GLY A 160 -5.66 2.23 25.68
CA GLY A 160 -5.89 0.80 25.52
C GLY A 160 -4.61 -0.05 25.66
N ASN A 161 -4.78 -1.37 25.65
CA ASN A 161 -3.68 -2.32 25.81
C ASN A 161 -2.94 -2.59 24.49
N PHE A 162 -1.68 -3.01 24.59
CA PHE A 162 -0.94 -3.51 23.44
C PHE A 162 -1.58 -4.80 22.93
N SER A 163 -1.75 -4.91 21.62
CA SER A 163 -2.09 -6.16 20.95
C SER A 163 -0.91 -6.67 20.15
N ILE A 164 -0.69 -7.99 20.19
CA ILE A 164 0.36 -8.64 19.41
C ILE A 164 -0.11 -8.76 17.97
N LEU A 165 0.64 -8.17 17.06
CA LEU A 165 0.43 -8.28 15.62
C LEU A 165 1.41 -9.32 15.06
N LYS A 166 0.86 -10.42 14.56
CA LYS A 166 1.63 -11.43 13.84
C LYS A 166 1.74 -11.02 12.37
N MET A 167 2.95 -10.71 11.93
CA MET A 167 3.22 -10.41 10.51
C MET A 167 3.12 -11.69 9.68
N ILE A 168 2.43 -11.60 8.54
CA ILE A 168 2.30 -12.69 7.57
C ILE A 168 3.28 -12.39 6.43
N LYS A 169 4.20 -13.32 6.16
CA LYS A 169 5.06 -13.23 4.98
C LYS A 169 4.22 -13.42 3.72
N GLU A 170 4.49 -12.60 2.73
CA GLU A 170 3.97 -12.76 1.38
C GLU A 170 4.89 -13.72 0.64
N ASN A 171 4.33 -14.78 0.06
CA ASN A 171 5.12 -15.69 -0.78
C ASN A 171 5.40 -14.95 -2.09
N ALA A 172 6.67 -14.70 -2.39
CA ALA A 172 7.11 -13.91 -3.54
C ALA A 172 6.69 -14.49 -4.92
N ASP A 173 6.14 -15.70 -4.96
CA ASP A 173 5.97 -16.47 -6.20
C ASP A 173 4.54 -16.63 -6.71
N GLN A 174 3.45 -16.22 -6.03
CA GLN A 174 2.10 -16.64 -6.49
C GLN A 174 0.89 -15.71 -6.26
N GLU A 175 0.95 -14.60 -5.52
CA GLU A 175 -0.30 -13.93 -5.10
C GLU A 175 -0.55 -12.53 -5.69
N SER A 176 0.44 -11.87 -6.31
CA SER A 176 0.28 -10.46 -6.70
C SER A 176 -0.57 -10.24 -7.95
N GLU A 177 -0.60 -11.17 -8.91
CA GLU A 177 -1.44 -11.05 -10.10
C GLU A 177 -2.89 -11.51 -9.81
N ASP A 178 -3.07 -12.60 -9.08
CA ASP A 178 -4.39 -13.18 -8.82
C ASP A 178 -5.25 -12.33 -7.85
N GLU A 179 -4.65 -11.69 -6.83
CA GLU A 179 -5.41 -10.82 -5.90
C GLU A 179 -5.80 -9.47 -6.55
N GLU A 180 -4.96 -8.88 -7.40
CA GLU A 180 -5.30 -7.66 -8.15
C GLU A 180 -6.40 -7.94 -9.19
N ILE A 181 -6.32 -9.06 -9.92
CA ILE A 181 -7.38 -9.50 -10.85
C ILE A 181 -8.69 -9.77 -10.10
N ALA A 182 -8.64 -10.48 -8.96
CA ALA A 182 -9.84 -10.77 -8.18
C ALA A 182 -10.52 -9.49 -7.65
N TYR A 183 -9.75 -8.50 -7.21
CA TYR A 183 -10.27 -7.22 -6.73
C TYR A 183 -10.86 -6.35 -7.85
N GLU A 184 -10.21 -6.31 -9.02
CA GLU A 184 -10.76 -5.63 -10.20
C GLU A 184 -12.06 -6.29 -10.71
N ILE A 185 -12.11 -7.61 -10.68
CA ILE A 185 -13.30 -8.39 -11.03
C ILE A 185 -14.44 -8.14 -10.02
N GLU A 186 -14.13 -8.03 -8.72
CA GLU A 186 -15.13 -7.67 -7.70
C GLU A 186 -15.72 -6.27 -7.91
N GLN A 187 -14.91 -5.29 -8.32
CA GLN A 187 -15.40 -3.96 -8.68
C GLN A 187 -16.27 -3.95 -9.94
N LEU A 188 -15.92 -4.75 -10.94
CA LEU A 188 -16.76 -4.94 -12.13
C LEU A 188 -18.15 -5.49 -11.77
N TYR A 189 -18.26 -6.33 -10.73
CA TYR A 189 -19.55 -6.86 -10.27
C TYR A 189 -20.50 -5.79 -9.74
N GLU A 190 -19.99 -4.78 -9.03
CA GLU A 190 -20.81 -3.69 -8.50
C GLU A 190 -21.33 -2.76 -9.59
N LEU A 191 -20.62 -2.67 -10.72
CA LEU A 191 -20.93 -1.75 -11.82
C LEU A 191 -21.99 -2.29 -12.79
N VAL A 192 -22.15 -3.62 -12.89
CA VAL A 192 -23.09 -4.24 -13.83
C VAL A 192 -24.48 -4.42 -13.19
N SER A 193 -25.36 -3.47 -13.49
CA SER A 193 -26.78 -3.51 -13.11
C SER A 193 -27.68 -3.88 -14.30
N THR A 194 -28.94 -4.21 -14.01
CA THR A 194 -29.92 -4.57 -15.03
C THR A 194 -30.13 -3.42 -16.02
N GLY A 195 -29.86 -3.67 -17.31
CA GLY A 195 -30.01 -2.69 -18.38
C GLY A 195 -28.72 -2.00 -18.80
N THR A 196 -27.61 -2.16 -18.06
CA THR A 196 -26.30 -1.61 -18.44
C THR A 196 -25.80 -2.22 -19.74
N ILE A 197 -25.21 -1.38 -20.60
CA ILE A 197 -24.59 -1.79 -21.86
C ILE A 197 -23.08 -1.68 -21.69
N PHE A 198 -22.35 -2.73 -22.01
CA PHE A 198 -20.89 -2.78 -21.93
C PHE A 198 -20.31 -3.56 -23.11
N ALA A 199 -19.00 -3.43 -23.32
CA ALA A 199 -18.28 -4.13 -24.37
C ALA A 199 -17.45 -5.26 -23.76
N VAL A 200 -17.58 -6.46 -24.32
CA VAL A 200 -16.78 -7.63 -23.94
C VAL A 200 -15.77 -7.86 -25.05
N LYS A 201 -14.50 -7.96 -24.69
CA LYS A 201 -13.43 -8.31 -25.64
C LYS A 201 -13.74 -9.67 -26.27
N ALA A 202 -13.62 -9.74 -27.58
CA ALA A 202 -13.86 -10.96 -28.33
C ALA A 202 -12.53 -11.54 -28.82
N ASP A 203 -12.41 -12.87 -28.79
CA ASP A 203 -11.28 -13.60 -29.38
C ASP A 203 -11.48 -13.85 -30.89
N ASP A 204 -12.47 -13.20 -31.50
CA ASP A 204 -12.79 -13.29 -32.92
C ASP A 204 -11.86 -12.37 -33.73
N VAL A 205 -11.17 -12.94 -34.74
CA VAL A 205 -10.24 -12.23 -35.62
C VAL A 205 -10.91 -11.06 -36.35
N ASN A 206 -12.22 -11.16 -36.60
CA ASN A 206 -12.98 -10.16 -37.36
C ASN A 206 -13.66 -9.11 -36.47
N ARG A 207 -13.72 -9.32 -35.15
CA ARG A 207 -14.43 -8.42 -34.22
C ARG A 207 -13.65 -8.28 -32.93
N PRO A 208 -13.11 -7.09 -32.61
CA PRO A 208 -12.32 -6.91 -31.39
C PRO A 208 -13.18 -6.94 -30.11
N TYR A 209 -14.49 -6.69 -30.22
CA TYR A 209 -15.42 -6.72 -29.08
C TYR A 209 -16.85 -7.03 -29.52
N TYR A 210 -17.65 -7.50 -28.56
CA TYR A 210 -19.11 -7.56 -28.67
C TYR A 210 -19.75 -6.55 -27.72
N LEU A 211 -20.74 -5.82 -28.20
CA LEU A 211 -21.63 -5.03 -27.35
C LEU A 211 -22.68 -5.95 -26.73
N VAL A 212 -22.86 -5.81 -25.43
CA VAL A 212 -23.79 -6.62 -24.64
C VAL A 212 -24.61 -5.74 -23.70
N LYS A 213 -25.85 -6.15 -23.45
CA LYS A 213 -26.77 -5.52 -22.50
C LYS A 213 -27.10 -6.51 -21.39
N ALA A 214 -26.79 -6.17 -20.14
CA ALA A 214 -27.17 -6.97 -18.99
C ALA A 214 -28.69 -7.03 -18.85
N ASN A 215 -29.24 -8.25 -18.80
CA ASN A 215 -30.67 -8.48 -18.58
C ASN A 215 -30.98 -8.71 -17.10
N LYS A 216 -30.03 -9.25 -16.35
CA LYS A 216 -30.12 -9.45 -14.90
C LYS A 216 -28.78 -9.14 -14.26
N GLN A 217 -28.83 -8.84 -12.97
CA GLN A 217 -27.63 -8.87 -12.14
C GLN A 217 -26.98 -10.26 -12.21
N MET A 218 -25.65 -10.28 -12.10
CA MET A 218 -24.85 -11.51 -12.14
C MET A 218 -25.32 -12.53 -11.10
N THR A 219 -25.37 -13.81 -11.47
CA THR A 219 -25.81 -14.92 -10.61
C THR A 219 -24.78 -16.04 -10.60
N VAL A 220 -24.71 -16.79 -9.49
CA VAL A 220 -23.92 -18.03 -9.42
C VAL A 220 -24.78 -19.19 -9.90
N LEU A 221 -24.30 -19.95 -10.88
CA LEU A 221 -24.99 -21.13 -11.38
C LEU A 221 -25.06 -22.21 -10.29
N ARG A 222 -26.28 -22.62 -9.94
CA ARG A 222 -26.51 -23.74 -9.02
C ARG A 222 -26.53 -25.11 -9.73
N LYS A 223 -26.69 -25.09 -11.04
CA LYS A 223 -26.75 -26.27 -11.91
C LYS A 223 -26.04 -25.92 -13.21
N GLU A 224 -25.57 -26.96 -13.89
CA GLU A 224 -25.01 -26.85 -15.22
C GLU A 224 -26.00 -26.17 -16.18
N SER A 225 -25.50 -25.25 -16.99
CA SER A 225 -26.30 -24.49 -17.95
C SER A 225 -25.56 -24.38 -19.26
N THR A 226 -26.24 -24.63 -20.37
CA THR A 226 -25.67 -24.47 -21.72
C THR A 226 -26.24 -23.23 -22.38
N ASP A 227 -25.39 -22.41 -23.01
CA ASP A 227 -25.85 -21.25 -23.78
C ASP A 227 -26.31 -21.61 -25.19
N LYS A 228 -26.67 -20.58 -25.97
CA LYS A 228 -27.12 -20.74 -27.36
C LYS A 228 -25.98 -20.96 -28.37
N TRP A 229 -24.74 -20.91 -27.93
CA TRP A 229 -23.56 -21.26 -28.72
C TRP A 229 -23.09 -22.69 -28.47
N GLY A 230 -23.73 -23.39 -27.54
CA GLY A 230 -23.38 -24.76 -27.18
C GLY A 230 -22.26 -24.84 -26.14
N ILE A 231 -21.93 -23.73 -25.48
CA ILE A 231 -20.97 -23.70 -24.37
C ILE A 231 -21.69 -24.08 -23.09
N THR A 232 -21.15 -25.05 -22.37
CA THR A 232 -21.71 -25.56 -21.12
C THR A 232 -20.92 -25.05 -19.92
N TYR A 233 -21.61 -24.43 -18.98
CA TYR A 233 -21.06 -23.84 -17.78
C TYR A 233 -21.37 -24.70 -16.55
N LEU A 234 -20.36 -24.93 -15.72
CA LEU A 234 -20.44 -25.79 -14.55
C LEU A 234 -21.16 -25.08 -13.37
N PRO A 235 -21.71 -25.86 -12.42
CA PRO A 235 -22.21 -25.30 -11.16
C PRO A 235 -21.06 -24.63 -10.38
N GLY A 236 -21.34 -23.47 -9.79
CA GLY A 236 -20.36 -22.62 -9.10
C GLY A 236 -19.81 -21.47 -9.94
N THR A 237 -19.99 -21.52 -11.27
CA THR A 237 -19.56 -20.43 -12.16
C THR A 237 -20.45 -19.19 -12.00
N LYS A 238 -19.82 -18.01 -11.96
CA LYS A 238 -20.51 -16.72 -11.96
C LYS A 238 -20.88 -16.35 -13.40
N VAL A 239 -22.17 -16.14 -13.66
CA VAL A 239 -22.69 -15.86 -15.01
C VAL A 239 -23.50 -14.57 -15.05
N ILE A 240 -23.39 -13.87 -16.17
CA ILE A 240 -24.21 -12.71 -16.48
C ILE A 240 -25.19 -13.13 -17.59
N HIS A 241 -26.48 -13.00 -17.29
CA HIS A 241 -27.51 -13.17 -18.31
C HIS A 241 -27.60 -11.88 -19.13
N GLU A 242 -27.21 -11.94 -20.39
CA GLU A 242 -27.05 -10.76 -21.23
C GLU A 242 -27.60 -10.95 -22.64
N TYR A 243 -27.74 -9.83 -23.33
CA TYR A 243 -28.19 -9.81 -24.70
C TYR A 243 -27.13 -9.13 -25.57
N TYR A 244 -26.64 -9.84 -26.58
CA TYR A 244 -25.62 -9.39 -27.51
C TYR A 244 -26.24 -8.54 -28.61
N PHE A 245 -25.54 -7.53 -29.08
CA PHE A 245 -25.90 -6.82 -30.28
C PHE A 245 -25.28 -7.49 -31.50
N GLY A 246 -26.11 -7.96 -32.43
CA GLY A 246 -25.70 -8.45 -33.75
C GLY A 246 -25.93 -7.40 -34.81
N MET A 247 -25.01 -7.28 -35.77
CA MET A 247 -25.18 -6.38 -36.92
C MET A 247 -26.33 -6.89 -37.80
N VAL A 248 -27.14 -5.95 -38.30
CA VAL A 248 -28.18 -6.20 -39.29
C VAL A 248 -27.68 -5.71 -40.64
N ASN A 249 -27.73 -6.56 -41.67
CA ASN A 249 -27.43 -6.22 -43.07
C ASN A 249 -26.05 -5.54 -43.28
N ASP A 250 -25.01 -5.97 -42.55
CA ASP A 250 -23.65 -5.40 -42.60
C ASP A 250 -23.54 -3.90 -42.34
N ASN A 251 -24.61 -3.26 -41.85
CA ASN A 251 -24.59 -1.87 -41.42
C ASN A 251 -24.16 -1.80 -39.94
N PRO A 252 -23.01 -1.20 -39.61
CA PRO A 252 -22.51 -1.15 -38.23
C PRO A 252 -23.40 -0.33 -37.28
N LEU A 253 -24.27 0.52 -37.82
CA LEU A 253 -25.18 1.39 -37.07
C LEU A 253 -26.54 0.73 -36.79
N GLU A 254 -26.89 -0.35 -37.50
CA GLU A 254 -28.13 -1.09 -37.27
C GLU A 254 -27.83 -2.39 -36.52
N GLN A 255 -28.21 -2.41 -35.24
CA GLN A 255 -27.93 -3.52 -34.34
C GLN A 255 -29.20 -4.15 -33.80
N LYS A 256 -29.28 -5.47 -33.85
CA LYS A 256 -30.38 -6.27 -33.29
C LYS A 256 -29.93 -7.02 -32.06
N LEU A 257 -30.77 -7.00 -31.04
CA LEU A 257 -30.50 -7.65 -29.77
C LEU A 257 -30.77 -9.16 -29.85
N ILE A 258 -29.72 -9.96 -29.63
CA ILE A 258 -29.68 -11.42 -29.65
C ILE A 258 -29.51 -11.92 -28.21
N LYS A 259 -30.41 -12.81 -27.77
CA LYS A 259 -30.37 -13.28 -26.37
C LYS A 259 -29.35 -14.41 -26.16
N ARG A 260 -28.37 -14.26 -25.25
CA ARG A 260 -27.36 -15.30 -24.93
C ARG A 260 -26.99 -15.30 -23.43
N ILE A 261 -26.00 -16.10 -23.02
CA ILE A 261 -25.50 -16.18 -21.64
C ILE A 261 -23.98 -16.06 -21.73
N SER A 262 -23.38 -15.27 -20.84
CA SER A 262 -21.92 -15.17 -20.72
C SER A 262 -21.49 -15.59 -19.32
N ALA A 263 -20.35 -16.26 -19.24
CA ALA A 263 -19.77 -16.73 -18.00
C ALA A 263 -18.38 -16.12 -17.80
N ILE A 264 -18.09 -15.79 -16.54
CA ILE A 264 -16.76 -15.36 -16.12
C ILE A 264 -16.12 -16.56 -15.42
N HIS A 265 -15.03 -17.06 -16.01
CA HIS A 265 -14.19 -18.09 -15.41
C HIS A 265 -13.11 -17.40 -14.56
N LEU A 266 -13.05 -17.78 -13.28
CA LEU A 266 -11.93 -17.52 -12.37
C LEU A 266 -11.09 -18.80 -12.31
#